data_AF-A0A3N5IBG3-F1
#
_entry.id   AF-A0A3N5IBG3-F1
#
_cell.length_a   1.000
_cell.length_b   1.000
_cell.length_c   1.000
_cell.angle_alpha   90.00
_cell.angle_beta   90.00
_cell.angle_gamma   90.00
#
_symmetry.space_group_name_H-M   'P 1'
#
loop_
_entity.id
_entity.type
_entity.pdbx_description
1 polymer ?
#
loop_
_entity_poly.entity_id
_entity_poly.type
_entity_poly.pdbx_seq_one_letter_code
_entity_poly.pdbx_strand_id
1 'polypeptide(L)'
;MLRSCRSVVAVLIVLAVGGGVLATRPAESQTPKSGGSLNVMLREDMSQGFAIHETSTISDVFPGSPCFNNLVYFDPLKRQESADTIIGE
;
A
#
# COMPACT_ATOMS: atom_id res chain seq x y z
N MET A 1 22.08 -19.48 -39.69
CA MET A 1 21.56 -19.99 -38.40
C MET A 1 21.92 -19.09 -37.20
N LEU A 2 23.16 -18.59 -37.06
CA LEU A 2 23.54 -17.68 -35.95
C LEU A 2 22.71 -16.39 -35.83
N ARG A 3 22.30 -15.78 -36.96
CA ARG A 3 21.50 -14.52 -36.94
C ARG A 3 20.10 -14.70 -36.34
N SER A 4 19.44 -15.83 -36.62
CA SER A 4 18.11 -16.14 -36.09
C SER A 4 18.15 -16.39 -34.58
N CYS A 5 19.19 -17.07 -34.09
CA CYS A 5 19.38 -17.35 -32.67
C CYS A 5 19.60 -16.04 -31.85
N ARG A 6 20.36 -15.08 -32.40
CA ARG A 6 20.59 -13.78 -31.75
C ARG A 6 19.32 -12.93 -31.64
N SER A 7 18.45 -12.96 -32.65
CA SER A 7 17.16 -12.26 -32.60
C SER A 7 16.20 -12.87 -31.59
N VAL A 8 16.15 -14.21 -31.49
CA VAL A 8 15.31 -14.90 -30.49
C VAL A 8 15.77 -14.58 -29.07
N VAL A 9 17.08 -14.62 -28.81
CA VAL A 9 17.65 -14.26 -27.50
C VAL A 9 17.37 -12.81 -27.14
N ALA A 10 17.48 -11.87 -28.10
CA ALA A 10 17.16 -10.46 -27.86
C ALA A 10 15.69 -10.26 -27.49
N VAL A 11 14.76 -10.95 -28.17
CA VAL A 11 13.32 -10.88 -27.87
C VAL A 11 13.01 -11.44 -26.48
N LEU A 12 13.64 -12.55 -26.09
CA LEU A 12 13.46 -13.15 -24.77
C LEU A 12 13.99 -12.24 -23.65
N ILE A 13 15.11 -11.56 -23.87
CA ILE A 13 15.65 -10.58 -22.90
C ILE A 13 14.69 -9.39 -22.75
N VAL A 14 14.17 -8.85 -23.86
CA VAL A 14 13.23 -7.73 -23.82
C VAL A 14 11.93 -8.12 -23.10
N LEU A 15 11.41 -9.33 -23.33
CA LEU A 15 10.23 -9.85 -22.63
C LEU A 15 10.48 -10.07 -21.14
N ALA A 16 11.64 -10.62 -20.76
CA ALA A 16 12.00 -10.83 -19.37
C ALA A 16 12.16 -9.50 -18.60
N VAL A 17 12.84 -8.53 -19.22
CA VAL A 17 13.01 -7.19 -18.63
C VAL A 17 11.68 -6.44 -18.58
N GLY A 18 10.89 -6.47 -19.65
CA GLY A 18 9.57 -5.83 -19.71
C GLY A 18 8.59 -6.42 -18.69
N GLY A 19 8.55 -7.75 -18.55
CA GLY A 19 7.73 -8.44 -17.56
C GLY A 19 8.16 -8.13 -16.12
N GLY A 20 9.47 -8.06 -15.85
CA GLY A 20 10.00 -7.69 -14.54
C GLY A 20 9.61 -6.27 -14.10
N VAL A 21 9.64 -5.31 -15.03
CA VAL A 21 9.25 -3.91 -14.74
C VAL A 21 7.75 -3.78 -14.43
N LEU A 22 6.90 -4.58 -15.07
CA LEU A 22 5.47 -4.59 -14.79
C LEU A 22 5.15 -5.22 -13.43
N ALA A 23 5.93 -6.21 -12.99
CA ALA A 23 5.75 -6.88 -11.71
C ALA A 23 6.10 -6.00 -10.49
N THR A 24 6.88 -4.94 -10.69
CA THR A 24 7.28 -4.01 -9.60
C THR A 24 6.39 -2.78 -9.47
N ARG A 25 5.36 -2.64 -10.32
CA ARG A 25 4.47 -1.49 -10.24
C ARG A 25 3.45 -1.68 -9.11
N PRO A 26 3.22 -0.65 -8.27
CA PRO A 26 2.13 -0.70 -7.31
C PRO A 26 0.82 -0.94 -8.07
N ALA A 27 -0.04 -1.80 -7.54
CA ALA A 27 -1.35 -2.03 -8.12
C ALA A 27 -2.10 -0.69 -8.12
N GLU A 28 -2.44 -0.19 -9.32
CA GLU A 28 -3.28 0.98 -9.41
C GLU A 28 -4.68 0.62 -8.92
N SER A 29 -5.15 1.38 -7.93
CA SER A 29 -6.50 1.27 -7.38
C SER A 29 -7.51 1.28 -8.54
N GLN A 30 -8.23 0.17 -8.71
CA GLN A 30 -9.37 0.11 -9.61
C GLN A 30 -10.44 1.03 -9.02
N THR A 31 -10.99 1.93 -9.84
CA THR A 31 -12.10 2.89 -9.56
C THR A 31 -12.79 2.71 -8.20
N PRO A 32 -12.94 3.77 -7.38
CA PRO A 32 -13.55 3.67 -6.05
C PRO A 32 -14.88 2.93 -6.11
N LYS A 33 -14.93 1.73 -5.53
CA LYS A 33 -16.13 0.91 -5.42
C LYS A 33 -16.58 0.93 -3.98
N SER A 34 -17.77 1.48 -3.75
CA SER A 34 -18.39 1.45 -2.43
C SER A 34 -18.88 0.04 -2.09
N GLY A 35 -18.75 -0.33 -0.81
CA GLY A 35 -19.22 -1.60 -0.25
C GLY A 35 -18.24 -2.76 -0.38
N GLY A 36 -18.53 -3.86 0.32
CA GLY A 36 -17.65 -5.02 0.48
C GLY A 36 -17.33 -5.28 1.96
N SER A 37 -16.57 -6.34 2.21
CA SER A 37 -16.02 -6.64 3.53
C SER A 37 -14.50 -6.74 3.42
N LEU A 38 -13.80 -5.92 4.21
CA LEU A 38 -12.36 -5.96 4.34
C LEU A 38 -12.02 -6.78 5.59
N ASN A 39 -11.39 -7.94 5.41
CA ASN A 39 -10.88 -8.73 6.51
C ASN A 39 -9.42 -8.35 6.78
N VAL A 40 -9.14 -7.85 7.98
CA VAL A 40 -7.81 -7.39 8.42
C VAL A 40 -7.38 -8.20 9.63
N MET A 41 -6.12 -8.61 9.65
CA MET A 41 -5.50 -9.25 10.80
C MET A 41 -4.38 -8.36 11.33
N LEU A 42 -4.40 -8.08 12.63
CA LEU A 42 -3.29 -7.42 13.33
C LEU A 42 -2.48 -8.46 14.10
N ARG A 43 -1.22 -8.11 14.36
CA ARG A 43 -0.30 -8.97 15.13
C ARG A 43 -0.66 -8.99 16.62
N GLU A 44 -1.19 -7.89 17.12
CA GLU A 44 -1.53 -7.67 18.51
C GLU A 44 -2.95 -7.14 18.62
N ASP A 45 -3.57 -7.35 19.78
CA ASP A 45 -4.86 -6.77 20.08
C ASP A 45 -4.69 -5.26 20.27
N MET A 46 -5.70 -4.52 19.83
CA MET A 46 -5.78 -3.08 20.03
C MET A 46 -6.02 -2.76 21.52
N SER A 47 -5.63 -1.56 21.92
CA SER A 47 -5.82 -1.01 23.27
C SER A 47 -7.27 -1.17 23.73
N GLN A 48 -7.42 -1.41 25.03
CA GLN A 48 -8.71 -1.67 25.63
C GLN A 48 -9.65 -0.48 25.37
N GLY A 49 -10.75 -0.74 24.67
CA GLY A 49 -11.79 0.26 24.44
C GLY A 49 -11.55 1.24 23.30
N PHE A 50 -10.70 0.93 22.31
CA PHE A 50 -10.41 1.82 21.18
C PHE A 50 -9.83 3.18 21.65
N ALA A 51 -9.06 3.18 22.73
CA ALA A 51 -8.53 4.39 23.36
C ALA A 51 -7.31 4.93 22.60
N ILE A 52 -7.54 5.47 21.39
CA ILE A 52 -6.50 6.04 20.51
C ILE A 52 -5.72 7.21 21.15
N HIS A 53 -6.26 7.82 22.20
CA HIS A 53 -5.61 8.89 22.96
C HIS A 53 -4.57 8.38 23.97
N GLU A 54 -4.62 7.11 24.35
CA GLU A 54 -3.69 6.51 25.32
C GLU A 54 -2.54 5.79 24.62
N THR A 55 -2.76 5.27 23.41
CA THR A 55 -1.76 4.53 22.65
C THR A 55 -1.77 4.93 21.17
N SER A 56 -0.61 5.34 20.67
CA SER A 56 -0.40 5.76 19.27
C SER A 56 0.52 4.76 18.55
N THR A 57 0.05 3.51 18.45
CA THR A 57 0.73 2.47 17.66
C THR A 57 -0.03 2.20 16.36
N ILE A 58 0.64 1.61 15.37
CA ILE A 58 0.00 1.21 14.11
C ILE A 58 -1.17 0.25 14.35
N SER A 59 -1.07 -0.59 15.38
CA SER A 59 -2.08 -1.58 15.73
C SER A 59 -3.31 -0.99 16.42
N ASP A 60 -3.26 0.27 16.83
CA ASP A 60 -4.41 1.00 17.35
C ASP A 60 -4.96 1.99 16.32
N VAL A 61 -4.07 2.79 15.72
CA VAL A 61 -4.45 3.87 14.81
C VAL A 61 -5.04 3.33 13.52
N PHE A 62 -4.45 2.28 12.93
CA PHE A 62 -4.94 1.73 11.66
C PHE A 62 -6.37 1.17 11.77
N PRO A 63 -6.69 0.22 12.68
CA PRO A 63 -8.05 -0.30 12.80
C PRO A 63 -9.03 0.70 13.41
N GLY A 64 -8.57 1.67 14.22
CA GLY A 64 -9.41 2.70 14.82
C GLY A 64 -9.75 3.86 13.88
N SER A 65 -8.88 4.17 12.91
CA SER A 65 -9.04 5.32 12.00
C SER A 65 -10.40 5.42 11.29
N PRO A 66 -11.08 4.33 10.86
CA PRO A 66 -12.39 4.45 10.23
C PRO A 66 -13.52 4.88 11.19
N CYS A 67 -13.28 4.85 12.50
CA CYS A 67 -14.27 5.16 13.54
C CYS A 67 -14.16 6.59 14.10
N PHE A 68 -13.07 7.32 13.81
CA PHE A 68 -12.81 8.66 14.31
C PHE A 68 -12.56 9.63 13.15
N ASN A 69 -13.08 10.85 13.24
CA ASN A 69 -12.78 11.93 12.29
C ASN A 69 -11.69 12.83 12.90
N ASN A 70 -10.67 13.17 12.13
CA ASN A 70 -9.51 13.96 12.54
C ASN A 70 -9.27 15.10 11.54
N LEU A 71 -9.09 16.34 12.01
CA LEU A 71 -8.83 17.49 11.13
C LEU A 71 -7.72 17.29 10.09
N VAL A 72 -6.72 16.48 10.46
CA VAL A 72 -5.60 16.09 9.61
C VAL A 72 -5.19 14.65 9.88
N TYR A 73 -4.53 14.04 8.90
CA TYR A 73 -3.96 12.69 8.98
C TYR A 73 -2.59 12.64 8.30
N PHE A 74 -1.74 11.67 8.66
CA PHE A 74 -0.48 11.45 7.93
C PHE A 74 -0.75 10.66 6.65
N ASP A 75 -0.20 11.11 5.52
CA ASP A 75 -0.36 10.47 4.22
C ASP A 75 0.05 8.98 4.29
N PRO A 76 -0.90 8.03 4.16
CA PRO A 76 -0.62 6.61 4.29
C PRO A 76 0.23 6.05 3.13
N LEU A 77 0.43 6.85 2.07
CA LEU A 77 1.31 6.51 0.96
C LEU A 77 2.79 6.85 1.26
N LYS A 78 3.06 7.52 2.38
CA LYS A 78 4.41 7.83 2.86
C LYS A 78 4.81 6.82 3.93
N ARG A 79 6.07 6.35 3.85
CA ARG A 79 6.57 5.32 4.78
C ARG A 79 6.81 5.84 6.20
N GLN A 80 7.10 7.12 6.35
CA GLN A 80 7.51 7.70 7.62
C GLN A 80 6.72 8.97 7.87
N GLU A 81 6.15 9.06 9.07
CA GLU A 81 5.43 10.22 9.54
C GLU A 81 6.38 11.39 9.79
N SER A 82 6.03 12.56 9.28
CA SER A 82 6.72 13.84 9.51
C SER A 82 5.75 15.00 9.29
N ALA A 83 6.15 16.22 9.68
CA ALA A 83 5.30 17.40 9.51
C ALA A 83 4.89 17.63 8.03
N ASP A 84 5.76 17.29 7.09
CA ASP A 84 5.53 17.47 5.66
C ASP A 84 4.57 16.42 5.04
N THR A 85 4.26 15.36 5.79
CA THR A 85 3.35 14.30 5.34
C THR A 85 1.93 14.46 5.88
N ILE A 86 1.61 15.60 6.51
CA ILE A 86 0.28 15.87 7.03
C ILE A 86 -0.65 16.32 5.88
N ILE A 87 -1.81 15.68 5.77
CA ILE A 87 -2.87 15.96 4.81
C ILE A 87 -4.20 16.19 5.52
N GLY A 88 -5.16 16.85 4.88
CA GLY A 88 -6.54 16.91 5.36
C GLY A 88 -7.25 15.57 5.18
N GLU A 89 -8.22 15.28 6.04
CA GLU A 89 -9.12 14.12 5.93
C GLU A 89 -10.11 14.22 4.75
#